data_AF-A0A1H9RF35-F1
#
_entry.id   AF-A0A1H9RF35-F1
#
_cell.length_a   1.000
_cell.length_b   1.000
_cell.length_c   1.000
_cell.angle_alpha   90.00
_cell.angle_beta   90.00
_cell.angle_gamma   90.00
#
_symmetry.space_group_name_H-M   'P 1'
#
loop_
_entity.id
_entity.type
_entity.pdbx_description
1 polymer ?
#
loop_
_entity_poly.entity_id
_entity_poly.type
_entity_poly.pdbx_seq_one_letter_code
_entity_poly.pdbx_strand_id
1 'polypeptide(L)' 'MTSTRKLCALATCVLFAALLAFDLSASEPPNPYQAPPLVALGSGQAAGGAHCAALPSQ' A
#
# COMPACT_ATOMS: atom_id res chain seq x y z
N MET A 1 -0.64 4.97 34.17
CA MET A 1 -0.28 5.63 32.88
C MET A 1 -0.23 7.14 33.10
N THR A 2 0.93 7.77 32.92
CA THR A 2 1.08 9.23 33.12
C THR A 2 0.35 10.03 32.03
N SER A 3 -0.12 11.25 32.35
CA SER A 3 -0.92 12.10 31.45
C SER A 3 -0.22 12.36 30.11
N THR A 4 1.08 12.65 30.14
CA THR A 4 1.92 12.87 28.94
C THR A 4 1.94 11.68 27.99
N ARG A 5 1.99 10.44 28.51
CA ARG A 5 2.00 9.23 27.68
C ARG A 5 0.68 9.04 26.93
N LYS A 6 -0.45 9.35 27.60
CA LYS A 6 -1.78 9.28 26.98
C LYS A 6 -1.93 10.35 25.88
N LEU A 7 -1.43 11.56 26.15
CA LEU A 7 -1.45 12.64 25.17
C LEU A 7 -0.62 12.31 23.93
N CYS A 8 0.61 11.82 24.09
CA CYS A 8 1.44 11.39 22.96
C CYS A 8 0.77 10.27 22.17
N ALA A 9 0.23 9.24 22.83
CA ALA A 9 -0.46 8.15 22.15
C ALA A 9 -1.68 8.64 21.34
N LEU A 10 -2.50 9.52 21.93
CA LEU A 10 -3.64 10.12 21.23
C LEU A 10 -3.16 10.92 20.01
N ALA A 11 -2.16 11.79 20.18
CA ALA A 11 -1.63 12.60 19.10
C ALA A 11 -1.07 11.74 17.95
N THR A 12 -0.34 10.66 18.27
CA THR A 12 0.13 9.70 17.26
C THR A 12 -1.03 9.06 16.52
N CYS A 13 -2.05 8.55 17.22
CA CYS A 13 -3.20 7.93 16.57
C CYS A 13 -3.95 8.91 15.66
N VAL A 14 -4.15 10.16 16.10
CA VAL A 14 -4.82 11.19 15.31
C VAL A 14 -4.03 11.54 14.06
N LEU A 15 -2.71 11.76 14.18
CA LEU A 15 -1.85 12.05 13.05
C LEU A 15 -1.81 10.89 12.05
N PHE A 16 -1.78 9.65 12.54
CA PHE A 16 -1.76 8.47 11.68
C PHE A 16 -3.09 8.31 10.92
N ALA A 17 -4.22 8.50 11.60
CA ALA A 17 -5.54 8.49 10.97
C ALA A 17 -5.69 9.60 9.92
N ALA A 18 -5.18 10.80 10.21
CA ALA A 18 -5.18 11.91 9.26
C ALA A 18 -4.32 11.62 8.03
N LEU A 19 -3.13 11.05 8.22
CA LEU A 19 -2.24 10.65 7.14
C LEU A 19 -2.90 9.59 6.24
N LEU A 20 -3.53 8.56 6.82
CA LEU A 20 -4.26 7.53 6.09
C LEU A 20 -5.43 8.11 5.30
N ALA A 21 -6.22 8.99 5.91
CA ALA A 21 -7.34 9.65 5.22
C ALA A 21 -6.86 10.50 4.04
N PHE A 22 -5.75 11.23 4.23
CA PHE A 22 -5.13 12.00 3.16
C PHE A 22 -4.63 11.08 2.02
N ASP A 23 -3.88 10.03 2.34
CA ASP A 23 -3.39 9.04 1.36
C ASP A 23 -4.54 8.43 0.55
N LEU A 24 -5.60 7.97 1.20
CA LEU A 24 -6.77 7.40 0.52
C LEU A 24 -7.53 8.42 -0.35
N SER A 25 -7.51 9.71 0.01
CA SER A 25 -8.16 10.77 -0.77
C SER A 25 -7.33 11.25 -1.97
N ALA A 26 -6.01 11.13 -1.87
CA ALA A 26 -5.07 11.66 -2.85
C ALA A 26 -4.56 10.59 -3.83
N SER A 27 -4.53 9.32 -3.41
CA SER A 27 -4.01 8.20 -4.19
C SER A 27 -5.08 7.59 -5.10
N GLU A 28 -4.69 7.25 -6.32
CA GLU A 28 -5.50 6.42 -7.21
C GLU A 28 -5.58 4.98 -6.67
N PRO A 29 -6.69 4.23 -6.90
CA PRO A 29 -6.76 2.83 -6.52
C PRO A 29 -5.57 2.05 -7.06
N PRO A 30 -4.89 1.21 -6.24
CA PRO A 30 -3.77 0.42 -6.71
C PRO A 30 -4.15 -0.43 -7.91
N ASN A 31 -3.43 -0.28 -9.02
CA ASN A 31 -3.63 -1.12 -10.20
C ASN A 31 -2.92 -2.47 -10.00
N PRO A 32 -3.66 -3.58 -9.82
CA PRO A 32 -3.05 -4.88 -9.56
C PRO A 32 -2.22 -5.41 -10.73
N TYR A 33 -2.44 -4.92 -11.96
CA TYR A 33 -1.67 -5.30 -13.15
C TYR A 33 -0.38 -4.49 -13.33
N GLN A 34 -0.23 -3.39 -12.59
CA GLN A 34 0.95 -2.54 -12.60
C GLN A 34 1.73 -2.60 -11.27
N ALA A 35 1.29 -3.46 -10.34
CA ALA A 35 1.98 -3.64 -9.07
C ALA A 35 3.38 -4.23 -9.31
N PRO A 36 4.46 -3.58 -8.81
CA PRO A 36 5.79 -4.12 -8.95
C PRO A 36 5.93 -5.42 -8.14
N PRO A 37 6.74 -6.38 -8.58
CA PRO A 37 6.96 -7.61 -7.83
C PRO A 37 7.55 -7.31 -6.45
N LEU A 38 6.96 -7.88 -5.38
CA LEU A 38 7.44 -7.69 -4.01
C LEU A 38 8.89 -8.19 -3.82
N VAL A 39 9.34 -9.16 -4.66
CA VAL A 39 10.72 -9.68 -4.70
C VAL A 39 11.05 -10.10 -6.15
N ALA A 40 12.13 -9.58 -6.75
CA ALA A 40 12.50 -9.84 -8.16
C ALA A 40 14.01 -10.08 -8.40
N LEU A 41 14.62 -11.02 -7.68
CA LEU A 41 16.05 -11.31 -7.84
C LEU A 41 16.29 -12.31 -8.98
N GLY A 42 16.66 -11.81 -10.17
CA GLY A 42 17.17 -12.60 -11.29
C GLY A 42 16.20 -13.62 -11.93
N SER A 43 14.90 -13.50 -11.64
CA SER A 43 13.92 -14.60 -11.73
C SER A 43 12.94 -14.57 -12.90
N GLY A 44 12.93 -13.51 -13.73
CA GLY A 44 11.90 -13.33 -14.76
C GLY A 44 10.47 -13.18 -14.21
N GLN A 45 10.34 -12.79 -12.93
CA GLN A 45 9.06 -12.58 -12.20
C GLN A 45 8.55 -11.14 -12.26
N ALA A 46 9.27 -10.27 -12.95
CA ALA A 46 8.58 -9.29 -13.78
C ALA A 46 7.59 -10.05 -14.68
N ALA A 47 6.39 -9.51 -14.91
CA ALA A 47 5.25 -10.20 -15.55
C ALA A 47 5.64 -11.34 -16.54
N GLY A 48 5.51 -12.59 -16.08
CA GLY A 48 5.72 -13.80 -16.86
C GLY A 48 5.32 -15.04 -16.05
N GLY A 49 4.07 -15.54 -16.19
CA GLY A 49 3.75 -16.84 -15.56
C GLY A 49 2.29 -17.29 -15.33
N ALA A 50 1.24 -16.52 -15.61
CA ALA A 50 -0.13 -17.08 -15.55
C ALA A 50 -1.02 -16.50 -16.64
N HIS A 51 -1.59 -17.36 -17.49
CA HIS A 51 -2.59 -16.99 -18.49
C HIS A 51 -3.77 -16.20 -17.87
N CYS A 52 -4.07 -16.41 -16.58
CA CYS A 52 -5.12 -15.71 -15.85
C CYS A 52 -4.71 -14.35 -15.25
N ALA A 53 -3.42 -13.99 -15.30
CA ALA A 53 -2.92 -12.67 -14.87
C ALA A 53 -2.75 -11.69 -16.05
N ALA A 54 -2.97 -12.17 -17.27
CA ALA A 54 -3.07 -11.32 -18.45
C ALA A 54 -4.39 -10.55 -18.42
N LEU A 55 -4.35 -9.28 -18.81
CA LEU A 55 -5.54 -8.48 -19.04
C LEU A 55 -6.43 -9.21 -20.07
N PRO A 56 -7.74 -9.41 -19.80
CA PRO A 56 -8.66 -9.85 -20.84
C PRO A 56 -8.64 -8.82 -21.97
N SER A 57 -8.45 -9.27 -23.21
CA SER A 57 -8.22 -8.45 -24.43
C SER A 57 -6.88 -7.69 -24.48
N GLN A 58 -5.79 -8.44 -24.67
CA GLN A 58 -4.81 -8.02 -25.68
C GLN A 58 -5.33 -8.45 -27.06
#